data_AF-A0A6V7DIT1-F1
#
_entry.id   AF-A0A6V7DIT1-F1
#
_cell.length_a   1.000
_cell.length_b   1.000
_cell.length_c   1.000
_cell.angle_alpha   90.00
_cell.angle_beta   90.00
_cell.angle_gamma   90.00
#
_symmetry.space_group_name_H-M   'P 1'
#
loop_
_entity.id
_entity.type
_entity.pdbx_description
1 polymer ?
#
loop_
_entity_poly.entity_id
_entity_poly.type
_entity_poly.pdbx_seq_one_letter_code
_entity_poly.pdbx_strand_id
1 'polypeptide(L)' 'MSNTVVVYFSGYGHTKRVAEAAAEGAHAALIEIDGEGNIPEAAWQQFDTPRVS' A
#
# COMPACT_ATOMS: atom_id res chain seq x y z
N MET A 1 -4.92 -13.90 11.28
CA MET A 1 -5.28 -12.90 10.24
C MET A 1 -3.99 -12.48 9.56
N SER A 2 -3.95 -12.41 8.23
CA SER A 2 -2.78 -11.91 7.48
C SER A 2 -2.80 -10.38 7.42
N ASN A 3 -1.68 -9.73 7.74
CA ASN A 3 -1.50 -8.30 7.50
C ASN A 3 -1.09 -8.11 6.03
N THR A 4 -2.01 -7.64 5.18
CA THR A 4 -1.76 -7.46 3.75
C THR A 4 -1.55 -5.98 3.46
N VAL A 5 -0.54 -5.68 2.66
CA VAL A 5 -0.18 -4.32 2.24
C VAL A 5 0.04 -4.31 0.72
N VAL A 6 -0.59 -3.36 0.03
CA VAL A 6 -0.37 -3.09 -1.39
C VAL A 6 0.59 -1.92 -1.51
N VAL A 7 1.78 -2.20 -2.06
CA VAL A 7 2.81 -1.19 -2.32
C VAL A 7 2.83 -0.89 -3.81
N TYR A 8 2.75 0.38 -4.21
CA TYR A 8 2.67 0.75 -5.63
C TYR A 8 3.36 2.09 -5.92
N PHE A 9 3.83 2.25 -7.16
CA PHE A 9 4.24 3.54 -7.73
C PHE A 9 3.27 3.95 -8.82
N SER A 10 2.96 5.25 -8.94
CA SER A 10 2.02 5.74 -9.96
C SER A 10 2.32 7.14 -10.48
N GLY A 11 3.37 7.30 -11.27
CA GLY A 11 3.76 8.60 -11.85
C GLY A 11 2.67 9.34 -12.66
N TYR A 12 1.77 8.62 -13.34
CA TYR A 12 0.66 9.21 -14.12
C TYR A 12 -0.75 8.86 -13.59
N GLY A 13 -0.85 8.30 -12.38
CA GLY A 13 -2.14 7.99 -11.75
C GLY A 13 -2.88 6.73 -12.24
N HIS A 14 -2.45 6.06 -13.31
CA HIS A 14 -3.12 4.84 -13.79
C HIS A 14 -2.99 3.66 -12.81
N THR A 15 -1.78 3.41 -12.30
CA THR A 15 -1.53 2.33 -11.34
C THR A 15 -2.28 2.56 -10.03
N LYS A 16 -2.42 3.82 -9.60
CA LYS A 16 -3.18 4.19 -8.40
C LYS A 16 -4.58 3.58 -8.37
N ARG A 17 -5.34 3.72 -9.46
CA ARG A 17 -6.72 3.18 -9.51
C ARG A 17 -6.77 1.66 -9.37
N VAL A 18 -5.80 0.96 -9.95
CA VAL A 18 -5.69 -0.50 -9.85
C VAL A 18 -5.28 -0.92 -8.44
N ALA A 19 -4.34 -0.19 -7.83
CA ALA A 19 -3.85 -0.44 -6.48
C ALA A 19 -4.94 -0.20 -5.43
N GLU A 20 -5.75 0.85 -5.58
CA GLU A 20 -6.93 1.12 -4.74
C GLU A 20 -7.93 -0.04 -4.81
N ALA A 21 -8.29 -0.50 -6.01
CA ALA A 21 -9.22 -1.63 -6.18
C ALA A 21 -8.66 -2.94 -5.60
N ALA A 22 -7.37 -3.20 -5.77
CA ALA A 22 -6.71 -4.37 -5.20
C ALA A 22 -6.68 -4.32 -3.66
N ALA A 23 -6.38 -3.15 -3.09
CA ALA A 23 -6.35 -2.96 -1.64
C ALA A 23 -7.76 -3.10 -1.03
N GLU A 24 -8.78 -2.57 -1.70
CA GLU A 24 -10.18 -2.76 -1.29
C GLU A 24 -10.57 -4.24 -1.29
N GLY A 25 -10.33 -4.95 -2.40
CA GLY A 25 -10.67 -6.37 -2.53
C GLY A 25 -9.92 -7.29 -1.56
N ALA A 26 -8.71 -6.90 -1.16
CA ALA A 26 -7.88 -7.66 -0.22
C ALA A 26 -8.01 -7.20 1.24
N HIS A 27 -8.80 -6.16 1.51
CA HIS A 27 -8.80 -5.46 2.81
C HIS A 27 -7.38 -5.11 3.29
N ALA A 28 -6.55 -4.63 2.37
CA ALA A 28 -5.15 -4.33 2.60
C ALA A 28 -4.92 -2.84 2.90
N ALA A 29 -3.83 -2.53 3.58
CA ALA A 29 -3.31 -1.17 3.61
C ALA A 29 -2.71 -0.80 2.24
N LEU A 30 -2.63 0.49 1.93
CA LEU A 30 -2.14 1.00 0.66
C LEU A 30 -0.98 1.96 0.89
N ILE A 31 0.17 1.69 0.28
CA ILE A 31 1.38 2.51 0.37
C ILE A 31 1.82 2.91 -1.04
N GLU A 32 1.88 4.22 -1.28
CA GLU A 32 2.50 4.77 -2.49
C GLU A 32 4.01 4.98 -2.25
N ILE A 33 4.84 4.52 -3.17
CA ILE A 33 6.30 4.76 -3.17
C ILE A 33 6.64 5.87 -4.17
N ASP A 34 7.84 6.46 -4.02
CA ASP A 34 8.33 7.45 -4.96
C ASP A 34 8.88 6.83 -6.27
N GLY A 35 9.31 7.68 -7.20
CA GLY A 35 9.84 7.25 -8.50
C GLY A 35 11.22 6.58 -8.44
N GLU A 36 11.89 6.62 -7.29
CA GLU A 36 13.15 5.94 -7.02
C GLU A 36 12.92 4.59 -6.31
N GLY A 37 11.67 4.29 -5.94
CA GLY A 37 11.27 3.05 -5.28
C GLY A 37 11.36 3.10 -3.76
N ASN A 38 11.46 4.28 -3.15
CA ASN A 38 11.54 4.40 -1.70
C ASN A 38 10.15 4.40 -1.05
N ILE A 39 10.05 3.68 0.06
CA ILE A 39 8.87 3.68 0.93
C ILE A 39 8.93 4.92 1.84
N PRO A 40 7.83 5.67 2.02
CA PRO A 40 7.79 6.76 3.00
C PRO A 40 8.10 6.26 4.41
N GLU A 41 8.94 6.95 5.16
CA GLU A 41 9.42 6.49 6.48
C GLU A 41 8.28 6.10 7.43
N ALA A 42 7.21 6.91 7.46
CA ALA A 42 6.03 6.65 8.30
C ALA A 42 5.25 5.37 7.90
N ALA A 43 5.40 4.90 6.66
CA ALA A 43 4.67 3.76 6.13
C ALA A 43 5.27 2.41 6.56
N TRP A 44 6.53 2.37 7.01
CA TRP A 44 7.15 1.14 7.51
C TRP A 44 6.40 0.53 8.71
N GLN A 45 5.77 1.37 9.54
CA GLN A 45 4.98 0.91 10.69
C GLN A 45 3.75 0.08 10.30
N GLN A 46 3.28 0.20 9.04
CA GLN A 46 2.11 -0.53 8.57
C GLN A 46 2.39 -2.04 8.40
N PHE A 47 3.65 -2.44 8.19
CA PHE A 47 4.02 -3.85 8.07
C PHE A 47 3.95 -4.59 9.41
N ASP A 48 4.28 -3.89 10.50
CA ASP A 48 4.34 -4.45 11.84
C ASP A 48 3.00 -4.35 12.59
N THR A 49 2.11 -3.45 12.17
CA THR A 49 0.82 -3.22 12.84
C THR A 49 -0.17 -4.33 12.49
N PRO A 50 -0.60 -5.17 13.46
CA PRO A 50 -1.62 -6.19 13.21
C PRO A 50 -2.97 -5.54 12.95
N ARG A 51 -3.75 -6.05 11.97
CA ARG A 51 -5.13 -5.58 11.78
C ARG A 51 -5.97 -5.87 13.03
N VAL A 52 -6.45 -4.82 13.67
CA VAL A 52 -7.54 -4.88 14.65
C VAL A 52 -8.86 -5.05 13.91
N SER A 53 -9.62 -6.08 14.31
CA SER A 53 -10.94 -6.45 13.78
C SER A 53 -12.04 -5.48 14.18
#